data_AF-A0A7C3JC04-F1
#
_entry.id   AF-A0A7C3JC04-F1
#
_cell.length_a   1.000
_cell.length_b   1.000
_cell.length_c   1.000
_cell.angle_alpha   90.00
_cell.angle_beta   90.00
_cell.angle_gamma   90.00
#
_symmetry.space_group_name_H-M   'P 1'
#
loop_
_entity.id
_entity.type
_entity.pdbx_description
1 polymer ?
#
loop_
_entity_poly.entity_id
_entity_poly.type
_entity_poly.pdbx_seq_one_letter_code
_entity_poly.pdbx_strand_id
1 'polypeptide(L)'
;MDNKIEFIKNFGEINQFSEQKALFSAFIACLEPVEACSLLDLDFEQEYLIRCAILKKIGQDIETNLQTCHKELVKNLLQSFENHSYRKKQSAASCLSFLHDFLPESIQDEIVIFLIQSKYVCIRRTGYKKLRKWKTSFSLLIEQNWNIYQDLECAELIIEHFPVEYLETNLEKLQEIVFGTRFLARLYLKVTKSNPSYLESLQAVDEITFAYVSAKVNKPFTNEQALDIFERQKYNEKLGLLIWCFGQMKLWSALEKINGQLEQVVYERVVSRKAKYA
;
A
#
# COMPACT_ATOMS: atom_id res chain seq x y z
N MET A 1 10.54 -11.51 -40.45
CA MET A 1 10.25 -11.08 -39.06
C MET A 1 8.83 -10.52 -38.95
N ASP A 2 8.41 -9.64 -39.87
CA ASP A 2 7.08 -8.96 -39.81
C ASP A 2 5.86 -9.89 -39.69
N ASN A 3 5.91 -11.09 -40.29
CA ASN A 3 4.75 -11.99 -40.33
C ASN A 3 4.28 -12.48 -38.94
N LYS A 4 5.18 -12.70 -37.97
CA LYS A 4 4.79 -13.14 -36.61
C LYS A 4 4.10 -12.01 -35.82
N ILE A 5 4.69 -10.82 -35.84
CA ILE A 5 4.19 -9.65 -35.10
C ILE A 5 2.84 -9.23 -35.67
N GLU A 6 2.71 -9.19 -36.99
CA GLU A 6 1.47 -8.84 -37.67
C GLU A 6 0.36 -9.86 -37.38
N PHE A 7 0.68 -11.15 -37.40
CA PHE A 7 -0.27 -12.19 -36.99
C PHE A 7 -0.78 -11.98 -35.56
N ILE A 8 0.11 -11.70 -34.61
CA ILE A 8 -0.25 -11.50 -33.20
C ILE A 8 -1.09 -10.23 -33.00
N LYS A 9 -0.77 -9.15 -33.72
CA LYS A 9 -1.58 -7.91 -33.70
C LYS A 9 -3.02 -8.14 -34.19
N ASN A 10 -3.22 -9.11 -35.08
CA ASN A 10 -4.51 -9.46 -35.65
C ASN A 10 -5.18 -10.66 -34.97
N PHE A 11 -4.67 -11.14 -33.83
CA PHE A 11 -5.14 -12.37 -33.17
C PHE A 11 -6.58 -12.30 -32.63
N GLY A 12 -7.17 -11.09 -32.60
CA GLY A 12 -8.53 -10.83 -32.10
C GLY A 12 -8.58 -10.63 -30.57
N GLU A 13 -9.79 -10.46 -30.05
CA GLU A 13 -10.02 -10.26 -28.61
C GLU A 13 -9.74 -11.54 -27.82
N ILE A 14 -9.14 -11.37 -26.62
CA ILE A 14 -8.81 -12.49 -25.74
C ILE A 14 -9.65 -12.37 -24.48
N ASN A 15 -10.50 -13.37 -24.23
CA ASN A 15 -11.25 -13.43 -22.98
C ASN A 15 -10.42 -14.15 -21.87
N GLN A 16 -10.72 -13.84 -20.60
CA GLN A 16 -9.90 -14.28 -19.47
C GLN A 16 -9.90 -15.81 -19.24
N PHE A 17 -10.88 -16.53 -19.78
CA PHE A 17 -11.19 -17.93 -19.48
C PHE A 17 -11.16 -18.87 -20.69
N SER A 18 -10.62 -18.45 -21.84
CA SER A 18 -10.57 -19.31 -23.03
C SER A 18 -9.19 -19.90 -23.30
N GLU A 19 -9.22 -21.00 -24.05
CA GLU A 19 -8.07 -21.61 -24.73
C GLU A 19 -7.34 -20.61 -25.63
N GLN A 20 -8.03 -19.57 -26.12
CA GLN A 20 -7.42 -18.50 -26.92
C GLN A 20 -6.38 -17.72 -26.13
N LYS A 21 -6.58 -17.53 -24.81
CA LYS A 21 -5.57 -16.88 -23.95
C LYS A 21 -4.31 -17.71 -23.82
N ALA A 22 -4.47 -19.02 -23.63
CA ALA A 22 -3.35 -19.96 -23.57
C ALA A 22 -2.61 -19.98 -24.92
N LEU A 23 -3.35 -20.07 -26.02
CA LEU A 23 -2.78 -20.06 -27.37
C LEU A 23 -2.06 -18.75 -27.69
N PHE A 24 -2.65 -17.60 -27.35
CA PHE A 24 -1.99 -16.30 -27.50
C PHE A 24 -0.70 -16.24 -26.68
N SER A 25 -0.74 -16.65 -25.41
CA SER A 25 0.45 -16.67 -24.54
C SER A 25 1.54 -17.58 -25.12
N ALA A 26 1.17 -18.70 -25.74
CA ALA A 26 2.12 -19.57 -26.44
C ALA A 26 2.73 -18.89 -27.66
N PHE A 27 1.95 -18.17 -28.47
CA PHE A 27 2.49 -17.38 -29.59
C PHE A 27 3.46 -16.29 -29.11
N ILE A 28 3.11 -15.57 -28.04
CA ILE A 28 4.01 -14.57 -27.42
C ILE A 28 5.30 -15.23 -26.91
N ALA A 29 5.21 -16.43 -26.33
CA ALA A 29 6.39 -17.16 -25.84
C ALA A 29 7.38 -17.54 -26.97
N CYS A 30 6.91 -17.66 -28.21
CA CYS A 30 7.74 -17.96 -29.40
C CYS A 30 8.42 -16.73 -30.02
N LEU A 31 8.26 -15.53 -29.42
CA LEU A 31 8.90 -14.31 -29.87
C LEU A 31 10.32 -14.18 -29.34
N GLU A 32 11.20 -13.66 -30.18
CA GLU A 32 12.52 -13.19 -29.75
C GLU A 32 12.36 -11.93 -28.86
N PRO A 33 13.32 -11.64 -27.96
CA PRO A 33 13.23 -10.50 -27.05
C PRO A 33 12.97 -9.15 -27.74
N VAL A 34 13.61 -8.90 -28.88
CA VAL A 34 13.39 -7.67 -29.68
C VAL A 34 11.96 -7.61 -30.23
N GLU A 35 11.43 -8.74 -30.72
CA GLU A 35 10.07 -8.83 -31.22
C GLU A 35 9.05 -8.57 -30.10
N ALA A 36 9.24 -9.19 -28.93
CA ALA A 36 8.39 -9.01 -27.76
C ALA A 36 8.38 -7.54 -27.27
N CYS A 37 9.55 -6.90 -27.19
CA CYS A 37 9.66 -5.47 -26.86
C CYS A 37 8.94 -4.58 -27.88
N SER A 38 9.11 -4.84 -29.17
CA SER A 38 8.50 -4.05 -30.24
C SER A 38 6.98 -4.24 -30.32
N LEU A 39 6.47 -5.35 -29.79
CA LEU A 39 5.05 -5.66 -29.77
C LEU A 39 4.31 -4.88 -28.68
N LEU A 40 4.97 -4.45 -27.61
CA LEU A 40 4.32 -3.64 -26.57
C LEU A 40 3.97 -2.26 -27.13
N ASP A 41 2.68 -1.97 -27.21
CA ASP A 41 2.18 -0.68 -27.67
C ASP A 41 2.38 0.41 -26.61
N LEU A 42 3.19 1.41 -26.95
CA LEU A 42 3.49 2.55 -26.08
C LEU A 42 2.40 3.62 -26.09
N ASP A 43 1.47 3.59 -27.05
CA ASP A 43 0.26 4.41 -27.02
C ASP A 43 -0.82 3.79 -26.12
N PHE A 44 -0.62 2.55 -25.65
CA PHE A 44 -1.49 1.80 -24.75
C PHE A 44 -2.94 1.64 -25.23
N GLU A 45 -3.15 1.55 -26.54
CA GLU A 45 -4.43 1.18 -27.16
C GLU A 45 -4.68 -0.34 -27.08
N GLN A 46 -3.60 -1.13 -26.95
CA GLN A 46 -3.69 -2.57 -26.67
C GLN A 46 -4.52 -2.86 -25.41
N GLU A 47 -5.35 -3.91 -25.47
CA GLU A 47 -6.09 -4.40 -24.32
C GLU A 47 -5.19 -4.81 -23.16
N TYR A 48 -5.70 -4.69 -21.94
CA TYR A 48 -4.95 -4.99 -20.72
C TYR A 48 -4.40 -6.42 -20.69
N LEU A 49 -5.20 -7.42 -21.07
CA LEU A 49 -4.79 -8.83 -21.03
C LEU A 49 -3.66 -9.13 -22.02
N ILE A 50 -3.71 -8.53 -23.21
CA ILE A 50 -2.65 -8.61 -24.22
C ILE A 50 -1.36 -8.02 -23.66
N ARG A 51 -1.41 -6.80 -23.12
CA ARG A 51 -0.24 -6.15 -22.52
C ARG A 51 0.36 -6.99 -21.39
N CYS A 52 -0.46 -7.60 -20.53
CA CYS A 52 0.03 -8.47 -19.46
C CYS A 52 0.78 -9.70 -19.99
N ALA A 53 0.30 -10.33 -21.06
CA ALA A 53 1.00 -11.48 -21.66
C ALA A 53 2.35 -11.05 -22.26
N ILE A 54 2.39 -9.92 -22.98
CA ILE A 54 3.61 -9.35 -23.54
C ILE A 54 4.62 -9.01 -22.43
N LEU A 55 4.19 -8.27 -21.40
CA LEU A 55 5.03 -7.90 -20.26
C LEU A 55 5.59 -9.13 -19.54
N LYS A 56 4.79 -10.18 -19.37
CA LYS A 56 5.26 -11.42 -18.74
C LYS A 56 6.40 -12.06 -19.53
N LYS A 57 6.29 -12.12 -20.86
CA LYS A 57 7.36 -12.62 -21.72
C LYS A 57 8.62 -11.75 -21.62
N ILE A 58 8.47 -10.42 -21.70
CA ILE A 58 9.59 -9.49 -21.56
C ILE A 58 10.28 -9.68 -20.20
N GLY A 59 9.52 -9.84 -19.11
CA GLY A 59 10.07 -10.12 -17.78
C GLY A 59 10.90 -11.40 -17.75
N GLN A 60 10.39 -12.49 -18.32
CA GLN A 60 11.10 -13.77 -18.43
C GLN A 60 12.38 -13.67 -19.28
N ASP A 61 12.33 -12.89 -20.36
CA ASP A 61 13.49 -12.64 -21.21
C ASP A 61 14.57 -11.86 -20.45
N ILE A 62 14.18 -10.87 -19.64
CA ILE A 62 15.10 -10.12 -18.78
C ILE A 62 15.75 -11.03 -17.74
N GLU A 63 14.98 -11.90 -17.07
CA GLU A 63 15.51 -12.86 -16.09
C GLU A 63 16.53 -13.82 -16.71
N THR A 64 16.28 -14.21 -17.96
CA THR A 64 17.17 -15.11 -18.71
C THR A 64 18.43 -14.38 -19.17
N ASN A 65 18.27 -13.23 -19.83
CA ASN A 65 19.36 -12.39 -20.30
C ASN A 65 18.88 -10.96 -20.60
N LEU A 66 19.36 -9.99 -19.83
CA LEU A 66 19.06 -8.58 -20.08
C LEU A 66 19.76 -8.07 -21.36
N GLN A 67 18.98 -7.79 -22.40
CA GLN A 67 19.44 -7.23 -23.67
C GLN A 67 19.21 -5.72 -23.79
N THR A 68 19.81 -5.11 -24.82
CA THR A 68 19.68 -3.68 -25.13
C THR A 68 18.23 -3.25 -25.38
N CYS A 69 17.44 -4.06 -26.08
CA CYS A 69 16.02 -3.75 -26.37
C CYS A 69 15.17 -3.60 -25.10
N HIS A 70 15.46 -4.37 -24.04
CA HIS A 70 14.79 -4.23 -22.75
C HIS A 70 15.09 -2.87 -22.10
N LYS A 71 16.35 -2.44 -22.13
CA LYS A 71 16.79 -1.15 -21.58
C LYS A 71 16.18 0.01 -22.37
N GLU A 72 16.18 -0.10 -23.70
CA GLU A 72 15.54 0.87 -24.59
C GLU A 72 14.05 0.98 -24.34
N LEU A 73 13.36 -0.15 -24.15
CA LEU A 73 11.93 -0.15 -23.83
C LEU A 73 11.64 0.60 -22.52
N VAL A 74 12.40 0.31 -21.44
CA VAL A 74 12.24 1.01 -20.16
C VAL A 74 12.49 2.50 -20.32
N LYS A 75 13.56 2.88 -21.04
CA LYS A 75 13.86 4.28 -21.34
C LYS A 75 12.72 4.96 -22.11
N ASN A 76 12.16 4.29 -23.12
CA ASN A 76 11.03 4.81 -23.91
C ASN A 76 9.76 4.96 -23.07
N LEU A 77 9.49 4.04 -22.14
CA LEU A 77 8.39 4.13 -21.19
C LEU A 77 8.54 5.33 -20.25
N LEU A 78 9.76 5.60 -19.77
CA LEU A 78 10.06 6.76 -18.92
C LEU A 78 9.91 8.08 -19.70
N GLN A 79 10.44 8.14 -20.92
CA GLN A 79 10.45 9.36 -21.74
C GLN A 79 9.07 9.72 -22.33
N SER A 80 8.32 8.73 -22.80
CA SER A 80 6.99 8.96 -23.40
C SER A 80 5.93 9.32 -22.37
N PHE A 81 6.19 9.09 -21.08
CA PHE A 81 5.23 9.29 -20.01
C PHE A 81 4.56 10.66 -20.03
N GLU A 82 5.32 11.76 -20.15
CA GLU A 82 4.72 13.10 -20.03
C GLU A 82 3.79 13.46 -21.20
N ASN A 83 4.02 12.86 -22.37
CA ASN A 83 3.23 13.09 -23.59
C ASN A 83 1.88 12.37 -23.57
N HIS A 84 1.66 11.49 -22.59
CA HIS A 84 0.46 10.68 -22.49
C HIS A 84 -0.70 11.37 -21.76
N SER A 85 -1.93 11.00 -22.14
CA SER A 85 -3.12 11.31 -21.34
C SER A 85 -3.05 10.62 -19.97
N TYR A 86 -3.84 11.07 -18.99
CA TYR A 86 -3.81 10.52 -17.63
C TYR A 86 -3.99 8.99 -17.58
N ARG A 87 -4.92 8.42 -18.37
CA ARG A 87 -5.14 6.96 -18.44
C ARG A 87 -3.90 6.23 -18.99
N LYS A 88 -3.28 6.79 -20.03
CA LYS A 88 -2.07 6.24 -20.64
C LYS A 88 -0.86 6.35 -19.70
N LYS A 89 -0.76 7.42 -18.90
CA LYS A 89 0.24 7.55 -17.81
C LYS A 89 0.12 6.44 -16.77
N GLN A 90 -1.10 6.06 -16.37
CA GLN A 90 -1.31 4.92 -15.48
C GLN A 90 -0.86 3.60 -16.10
N SER A 91 -1.15 3.38 -17.40
CA SER A 91 -0.68 2.20 -18.13
C SER A 91 0.85 2.13 -18.18
N ALA A 92 1.52 3.25 -18.50
CA ALA A 92 2.97 3.34 -18.49
C ALA A 92 3.56 3.03 -17.10
N ALA A 93 3.03 3.65 -16.04
CA ALA A 93 3.45 3.40 -14.67
C ALA A 93 3.23 1.93 -14.25
N SER A 94 2.14 1.31 -14.70
CA SER A 94 1.86 -0.11 -14.47
C SER A 94 2.89 -1.02 -15.17
N CYS A 95 3.24 -0.71 -16.43
CA CYS A 95 4.27 -1.44 -17.17
C CYS A 95 5.64 -1.31 -16.49
N LEU A 96 6.04 -0.10 -16.12
CA LEU A 96 7.29 0.15 -15.39
C LEU A 96 7.31 -0.58 -14.04
N SER A 97 6.22 -0.51 -13.28
CA SER A 97 6.07 -1.22 -12.00
C SER A 97 6.13 -2.74 -12.17
N PHE A 98 5.60 -3.29 -13.27
CA PHE A 98 5.69 -4.71 -13.57
C PHE A 98 7.14 -5.10 -13.88
N LEU A 99 7.79 -4.38 -14.81
CA LEU A 99 9.14 -4.68 -15.25
C LEU A 99 10.20 -4.47 -14.17
N HIS A 100 9.97 -3.54 -13.24
CA HIS A 100 10.84 -3.24 -12.10
C HIS A 100 11.43 -4.51 -11.46
N ASP A 101 10.60 -5.50 -11.15
CA ASP A 101 11.04 -6.65 -10.35
C ASP A 101 12.02 -7.58 -11.09
N PHE A 102 12.16 -7.44 -12.41
CA PHE A 102 13.07 -8.21 -13.25
C PHE A 102 14.38 -7.48 -13.56
N LEU A 103 14.42 -6.16 -13.37
CA LEU A 103 15.53 -5.31 -13.81
C LEU A 103 16.68 -5.26 -12.79
N PRO A 104 17.92 -4.92 -13.21
CA PRO A 104 19.02 -4.64 -12.28
C PRO A 104 18.70 -3.48 -11.35
N GLU A 105 19.33 -3.50 -10.17
CA GLU A 105 19.09 -2.54 -9.09
C GLU A 105 19.20 -1.06 -9.54
N SER A 106 20.18 -0.71 -10.37
CA SER A 106 20.35 0.66 -10.84
C SER A 106 19.14 1.18 -11.64
N ILE A 107 18.48 0.30 -12.41
CA ILE A 107 17.29 0.65 -13.20
C ILE A 107 16.04 0.59 -12.33
N GLN A 108 15.98 -0.34 -11.39
CA GLN A 108 14.92 -0.37 -10.37
C GLN A 108 14.84 0.95 -9.63
N ASP A 109 15.98 1.47 -9.17
CA ASP A 109 16.04 2.72 -8.43
C ASP A 109 15.59 3.91 -9.31
N GLU A 110 16.02 3.97 -10.58
CA GLU A 110 15.55 4.98 -11.53
C GLU A 110 14.02 4.97 -11.69
N ILE A 111 13.43 3.78 -11.86
CA ILE A 111 11.97 3.61 -11.96
C ILE A 111 11.28 4.08 -10.67
N VAL A 112 11.81 3.71 -9.50
CA VAL A 112 11.21 4.11 -8.21
C VAL A 112 11.24 5.62 -8.05
N ILE A 113 12.40 6.27 -8.30
CA ILE A 113 12.56 7.73 -8.23
C ILE A 113 11.51 8.40 -9.12
N PHE A 114 11.42 7.96 -10.37
CA PHE A 114 10.45 8.46 -11.33
C PHE A 114 9.00 8.34 -10.83
N LEU A 115 8.62 7.18 -10.30
CA LEU A 115 7.25 6.94 -9.83
C LEU A 115 6.89 7.81 -8.62
N ILE A 116 7.77 7.91 -7.62
CA ILE A 116 7.47 8.66 -6.38
C ILE A 116 7.55 10.17 -6.55
N GLN A 117 8.28 10.67 -7.56
CA GLN A 117 8.30 12.10 -7.91
C GLN A 117 7.13 12.51 -8.81
N SER A 118 6.27 11.58 -9.21
CA SER A 118 5.14 11.90 -10.07
C SER A 118 4.16 12.87 -9.40
N LYS A 119 3.62 13.83 -10.14
CA LYS A 119 2.54 14.71 -9.64
C LYS A 119 1.23 13.98 -9.34
N TYR A 120 1.07 12.74 -9.81
CA TYR A 120 -0.17 11.96 -9.66
C TYR A 120 -0.08 10.96 -8.49
N VAL A 121 -0.99 11.09 -7.52
CA VAL A 121 -1.02 10.26 -6.31
C VAL A 121 -1.04 8.76 -6.61
N CYS A 122 -1.87 8.28 -7.56
CA CYS A 122 -1.94 6.85 -7.90
C CYS A 122 -0.61 6.27 -8.39
N ILE A 123 0.22 7.10 -9.04
CA ILE A 123 1.52 6.70 -9.58
C ILE A 123 2.55 6.70 -8.45
N ARG A 124 2.57 7.72 -7.60
CA ARG A 124 3.40 7.74 -6.38
C ARG A 124 3.12 6.55 -5.48
N ARG A 125 1.84 6.23 -5.24
CA ARG A 125 1.40 5.04 -4.49
C ARG A 125 2.01 3.75 -5.03
N THR A 126 2.18 3.66 -6.35
CA THR A 126 2.83 2.50 -6.98
C THR A 126 4.33 2.47 -6.67
N GLY A 127 5.01 3.62 -6.73
CA GLY A 127 6.40 3.76 -6.32
C GLY A 127 6.64 3.44 -4.83
N TYR A 128 5.83 3.98 -3.91
CA TYR A 128 5.96 3.69 -2.47
C TYR A 128 5.80 2.19 -2.15
N LYS A 129 4.92 1.48 -2.88
CA LYS A 129 4.77 0.02 -2.72
C LYS A 129 6.05 -0.74 -3.04
N LYS A 130 6.87 -0.26 -3.99
CA LYS A 130 8.18 -0.86 -4.31
C LYS A 130 9.20 -0.65 -3.19
N LEU A 131 9.07 0.42 -2.42
CA LEU A 131 9.92 0.73 -1.27
C LEU A 131 9.57 -0.02 0.02
N ARG A 132 8.58 -0.93 0.01
CA ARG A 132 8.32 -1.84 1.15
C ARG A 132 9.53 -2.70 1.49
N LYS A 133 10.39 -3.01 0.50
CA LYS A 133 11.75 -3.46 0.74
C LYS A 133 12.62 -2.23 0.93
N TRP A 134 12.69 -1.75 2.17
CA TRP A 134 13.31 -0.47 2.47
C TRP A 134 14.78 -0.39 2.07
N LYS A 135 15.15 0.72 1.44
CA LYS A 135 16.52 1.10 1.16
C LYS A 135 16.77 2.50 1.67
N THR A 136 17.75 2.66 2.57
CA THR A 136 18.06 3.93 3.22
C THR A 136 18.43 5.05 2.24
N SER A 137 18.92 4.71 1.04
CA SER A 137 19.20 5.68 -0.04
C SER A 137 17.99 6.53 -0.44
N PHE A 138 16.76 6.05 -0.20
CA PHE A 138 15.53 6.79 -0.52
C PHE A 138 15.04 7.71 0.60
N SER A 139 15.66 7.71 1.79
CA SER A 139 15.17 8.47 2.95
C SER A 139 14.95 9.95 2.62
N LEU A 140 15.96 10.60 2.01
CA LEU A 140 15.88 12.01 1.64
C LEU A 140 14.74 12.28 0.64
N LEU A 141 14.56 11.40 -0.35
CA LEU A 141 13.52 11.57 -1.36
C LEU A 141 12.12 11.36 -0.78
N ILE A 142 11.96 10.44 0.16
CA ILE A 142 10.72 10.22 0.89
C ILE A 142 10.38 11.44 1.77
N GLU A 143 11.36 12.01 2.46
CA GLU A 143 11.20 13.25 3.21
C GLU A 143 10.77 14.41 2.31
N GLN A 144 11.43 14.59 1.17
CA GLN A 144 11.06 15.63 0.20
C GLN A 144 9.62 15.44 -0.31
N ASN A 145 9.24 14.22 -0.66
CA ASN A 145 7.89 13.92 -1.12
C ASN A 145 6.84 14.09 -0.02
N TRP A 146 7.18 13.77 1.23
CA TRP A 146 6.31 14.02 2.38
C TRP A 146 6.02 15.51 2.55
N ASN A 147 7.05 16.35 2.45
CA ASN A 147 6.92 17.80 2.56
C ASN A 147 6.04 18.41 1.46
N ILE A 148 5.88 17.75 0.32
CA ILE A 148 5.08 18.22 -0.82
C ILE A 148 3.66 17.62 -0.82
N TYR A 149 3.55 16.30 -0.65
CA TYR A 149 2.34 15.56 -1.00
C TYR A 149 1.57 14.97 0.18
N GLN A 150 2.25 14.65 1.29
CA GLN A 150 1.64 14.03 2.47
C GLN A 150 0.80 12.76 2.19
N ASP A 151 1.22 11.94 1.23
CA ASP A 151 0.49 10.71 0.87
C ASP A 151 0.49 9.70 2.03
N LEU A 152 -0.61 8.95 2.18
CA LEU A 152 -0.74 7.88 3.19
C LEU A 152 0.41 6.87 3.10
N GLU A 153 0.67 6.30 1.92
CA GLU A 153 1.76 5.33 1.75
C GLU A 153 3.16 5.91 2.02
N CYS A 154 3.34 7.23 1.88
CA CYS A 154 4.58 7.91 2.29
C CYS A 154 4.68 7.96 3.83
N ALA A 155 3.59 8.32 4.50
CA ALA A 155 3.50 8.29 5.97
C ALA A 155 3.76 6.88 6.52
N GLU A 156 3.25 5.84 5.86
CA GLU A 156 3.52 4.43 6.23
C GLU A 156 5.03 4.14 6.24
N LEU A 157 5.74 4.51 5.18
CA LEU A 157 7.19 4.32 5.08
C LEU A 157 7.96 5.11 6.14
N ILE A 158 7.56 6.37 6.38
CA ILE A 158 8.14 7.22 7.43
C ILE A 158 7.97 6.54 8.79
N ILE A 159 6.74 6.17 9.16
CA ILE A 159 6.44 5.52 10.43
C ILE A 159 7.20 4.21 10.59
N GLU A 160 7.43 3.44 9.53
CA GLU A 160 8.16 2.18 9.60
C GLU A 160 9.67 2.37 9.72
N HIS A 161 10.26 3.33 9.02
CA HIS A 161 11.71 3.34 8.79
C HIS A 161 12.46 4.58 9.30
N PHE A 162 11.78 5.69 9.56
CA PHE A 162 12.48 6.92 9.97
C PHE A 162 12.85 6.89 11.46
N PRO A 163 13.87 7.68 11.85
CA PRO A 163 14.24 7.90 13.25
C PRO A 163 13.06 8.45 14.07
N VAL A 164 13.03 8.14 15.37
CA VAL A 164 11.92 8.54 16.26
C VAL A 164 11.81 10.06 16.35
N GLU A 165 12.94 10.77 16.34
CA GLU A 165 13.03 12.23 16.40
C GLU A 165 12.30 12.88 15.21
N TYR A 166 12.37 12.25 14.03
CA TYR A 166 11.62 12.70 12.86
C TYR A 166 10.11 12.48 13.04
N LEU A 167 9.72 11.35 13.63
CA LEU A 167 8.32 11.05 13.92
C LEU A 167 7.74 12.02 14.95
N GLU A 168 8.50 12.36 16.00
CA GLU A 168 8.12 13.34 17.01
C GLU A 168 7.92 14.74 16.40
N THR A 169 8.85 15.16 15.53
CA THR A 169 8.77 16.45 14.82
C THR A 169 7.55 16.53 13.90
N ASN A 170 7.12 15.40 13.32
CA ASN A 170 6.02 15.33 12.36
C ASN A 170 4.74 14.69 12.93
N LEU A 171 4.65 14.53 14.26
CA LEU A 171 3.64 13.68 14.90
C LEU A 171 2.21 14.06 14.52
N GLU A 172 1.87 15.35 14.58
CA GLU A 172 0.51 15.85 14.31
C GLU A 172 0.08 15.53 12.87
N LYS A 173 0.93 15.85 11.89
CA LYS A 173 0.64 15.59 10.47
C LYS A 173 0.56 14.10 10.16
N LEU A 174 1.49 13.31 10.71
CA LEU A 174 1.46 11.86 10.54
C LEU A 174 0.18 11.27 11.15
N GLN A 175 -0.18 11.67 12.37
CA GLN A 175 -1.39 11.25 13.05
C GLN A 175 -2.64 11.54 12.21
N GLU A 176 -2.77 12.75 11.68
CA GLU A 176 -3.91 13.15 10.85
C GLU A 176 -4.06 12.23 9.63
N ILE A 177 -2.95 12.00 8.92
CA ILE A 177 -2.94 11.17 7.71
C ILE A 177 -3.22 9.69 8.02
N VAL A 178 -2.68 9.15 9.13
CA VAL A 178 -2.84 7.73 9.46
C VAL A 178 -4.02 7.43 10.37
N PHE A 179 -4.86 8.42 10.68
CA PHE A 179 -6.02 8.25 11.55
C PHE A 179 -6.96 7.15 11.03
N GLY A 180 -7.47 6.33 11.94
CA GLY A 180 -8.31 5.18 11.60
C GLY A 180 -7.58 3.97 11.01
N THR A 181 -6.30 4.10 10.63
CA THR A 181 -5.48 3.00 10.11
C THR A 181 -4.71 2.28 11.23
N ARG A 182 -4.13 1.12 10.92
CA ARG A 182 -3.24 0.40 11.85
C ARG A 182 -1.93 1.14 12.15
N PHE A 183 -1.57 2.13 11.33
CA PHE A 183 -0.31 2.86 11.47
C PHE A 183 -0.36 3.90 12.58
N LEU A 184 -1.55 4.35 12.99
CA LEU A 184 -1.72 5.22 14.17
C LEU A 184 -1.13 4.55 15.42
N ALA A 185 -1.51 3.30 15.69
CA ALA A 185 -0.96 2.55 16.81
C ALA A 185 0.57 2.38 16.71
N ARG A 186 1.09 2.13 15.49
CA ARG A 186 2.53 1.95 15.27
C ARG A 186 3.33 3.22 15.52
N LEU A 187 2.83 4.36 15.04
CA LEU A 187 3.40 5.68 15.29
C LEU A 187 3.53 5.93 16.79
N TYR A 188 2.43 5.76 17.52
CA TYR A 188 2.40 5.97 18.95
C TYR A 188 3.26 4.98 19.73
N LEU A 189 3.33 3.70 19.34
CA LEU A 189 4.25 2.73 19.93
C LEU A 189 5.73 3.09 19.78
N LYS A 190 6.09 3.89 18.77
CA LYS A 190 7.46 4.38 18.59
C LYS A 190 7.71 5.62 19.44
N VAL A 191 6.88 6.66 19.31
CA VAL A 191 7.12 7.94 20.01
C VAL A 191 6.94 7.82 21.52
N THR A 192 6.03 6.98 22.01
CA THR A 192 5.81 6.80 23.46
C THR A 192 6.95 6.08 24.18
N LYS A 193 7.78 5.32 23.45
CA LYS A 193 9.00 4.72 24.02
C LYS A 193 10.06 5.76 24.32
N SER A 194 10.15 6.80 23.46
CA SER A 194 11.07 7.92 23.64
C SER A 194 10.52 8.91 24.66
N ASN A 195 9.26 9.34 24.47
CA ASN A 195 8.57 10.24 25.36
C ASN A 195 7.18 9.73 25.74
N PRO A 196 7.04 9.19 26.97
CA PRO A 196 5.77 8.87 27.62
C PRO A 196 4.57 9.80 27.43
N SER A 197 4.77 11.13 27.38
CA SER A 197 3.68 12.10 27.41
C SER A 197 2.80 12.05 26.16
N TYR A 198 3.33 11.53 25.04
CA TYR A 198 2.52 11.32 23.83
C TYR A 198 1.38 10.32 24.03
N LEU A 199 1.44 9.48 25.07
CA LEU A 199 0.34 8.56 25.35
C LEU A 199 -0.94 9.32 25.75
N GLU A 200 -0.80 10.42 26.49
CA GLU A 200 -1.93 11.23 26.94
C GLU A 200 -2.63 11.92 25.76
N SER A 201 -1.87 12.42 24.78
CA SER A 201 -2.45 13.04 23.59
C SER A 201 -3.26 12.06 22.74
N LEU A 202 -2.86 10.79 22.68
CA LEU A 202 -3.58 9.75 21.93
C LEU A 202 -4.97 9.48 22.50
N GLN A 203 -5.17 9.59 23.82
CA GLN A 203 -6.46 9.34 24.45
C GLN A 203 -7.55 10.25 23.89
N ALA A 204 -7.22 11.52 23.65
CA ALA A 204 -8.15 12.50 23.07
C ALA A 204 -8.46 12.24 21.59
N VAL A 205 -7.61 11.47 20.89
CA VAL A 205 -7.70 11.23 19.45
C VAL A 205 -8.43 9.92 19.16
N ASP A 206 -8.02 8.82 19.78
CA ASP A 206 -8.61 7.49 19.59
C ASP A 206 -8.43 6.65 20.86
N GLU A 207 -9.51 6.54 21.65
CA GLU A 207 -9.50 5.83 22.93
C GLU A 207 -9.18 4.33 22.81
N ILE A 208 -9.56 3.68 21.70
CA ILE A 208 -9.28 2.24 21.49
C ILE A 208 -7.80 2.06 21.15
N THR A 209 -7.26 2.93 20.30
CA THR A 209 -5.83 2.92 19.98
C THR A 209 -5.00 3.30 21.21
N PHE A 210 -5.45 4.26 22.03
CA PHE A 210 -4.86 4.56 23.34
C PHE A 210 -4.82 3.34 24.25
N ALA A 211 -5.93 2.61 24.39
CA ALA A 211 -5.96 1.39 25.20
C ALA A 211 -5.00 0.31 24.68
N TYR A 212 -4.90 0.17 23.35
CA TYR A 212 -3.97 -0.75 22.72
C TYR A 212 -2.51 -0.37 22.98
N VAL A 213 -2.13 0.90 22.79
CA VAL A 213 -0.77 1.37 23.03
C VAL A 213 -0.44 1.23 24.52
N SER A 214 -1.33 1.63 25.43
CA SER A 214 -1.19 1.51 26.89
C SER A 214 -0.89 0.08 27.33
N ALA A 215 -1.65 -0.90 26.80
CA ALA A 215 -1.41 -2.32 27.06
C ALA A 215 -0.03 -2.78 26.56
N LYS A 216 0.42 -2.32 25.38
CA LYS A 216 1.69 -2.71 24.77
C LYS A 216 2.92 -2.08 25.42
N VAL A 217 2.78 -0.88 26.01
CA VAL A 217 3.86 -0.20 26.73
C VAL A 217 3.83 -0.46 28.23
N ASN A 218 3.00 -1.40 28.70
CA ASN A 218 2.82 -1.76 30.12
C ASN A 218 2.48 -0.56 31.01
N LYS A 219 1.61 0.34 30.53
CA LYS A 219 1.08 1.47 31.30
C LYS A 219 -0.42 1.29 31.50
N PRO A 220 -0.83 0.44 32.46
CA PRO A 220 -2.25 0.22 32.72
C PRO A 220 -2.88 1.48 33.32
N PHE A 221 -4.17 1.69 32.99
CA PHE A 221 -5.04 2.66 33.65
C PHE A 221 -6.02 1.97 34.61
N THR A 222 -6.79 2.74 35.38
CA THR A 222 -7.64 2.17 36.44
C THR A 222 -8.85 1.42 35.88
N ASN A 223 -9.46 0.57 36.71
CA ASN A 223 -10.74 -0.07 36.36
C ASN A 223 -11.85 0.95 36.08
N GLU A 224 -11.86 2.09 36.78
CA GLU A 224 -12.85 3.16 36.53
C GLU A 224 -12.65 3.77 35.15
N GLN A 225 -11.40 4.10 34.79
CA GLN A 225 -11.06 4.62 33.46
C GLN A 225 -11.42 3.62 32.36
N ALA A 226 -11.20 2.32 32.58
CA ALA A 226 -11.58 1.28 31.63
C ALA A 226 -13.09 1.19 31.39
N LEU A 227 -13.90 1.29 32.45
CA LEU A 227 -15.35 1.29 32.34
C LEU A 227 -15.85 2.54 31.62
N ASP A 228 -15.27 3.70 31.93
CA ASP A 228 -15.60 4.97 31.30
C ASP A 228 -15.31 4.96 29.78
N ILE A 229 -14.14 4.44 29.38
CA ILE A 229 -13.81 4.21 27.96
C ILE A 229 -14.75 3.19 27.33
N PHE A 230 -15.06 2.09 28.03
CA PHE A 230 -15.99 1.07 27.52
C PHE A 230 -17.37 1.68 27.22
N GLU A 231 -17.95 2.46 28.14
CA GLU A 231 -19.26 3.04 27.95
C GLU A 231 -19.32 3.98 26.74
N ARG A 232 -18.27 4.76 26.49
CA ARG A 232 -18.16 5.60 25.28
C ARG A 232 -17.95 4.81 24.00
N GLN A 233 -17.26 3.67 24.06
CA GLN A 233 -16.85 2.89 22.88
C GLN A 233 -17.65 1.60 22.66
N LYS A 234 -18.65 1.28 23.48
CA LYS A 234 -19.37 -0.01 23.47
C LYS A 234 -20.06 -0.35 22.14
N TYR A 235 -20.35 0.64 21.28
CA TYR A 235 -20.92 0.41 19.95
C TYR A 235 -19.89 0.42 18.82
N ASN A 236 -18.61 0.67 19.12
CA ASN A 236 -17.53 0.69 18.15
C ASN A 236 -17.30 -0.70 17.53
N GLU A 237 -16.98 -0.74 16.24
CA GLU A 237 -16.69 -1.99 15.53
C GLU A 237 -15.51 -2.76 16.13
N LYS A 238 -14.55 -2.03 16.70
CA LYS A 238 -13.32 -2.55 17.31
C LYS A 238 -13.48 -2.89 18.81
N LEU A 239 -14.70 -2.97 19.36
CA LEU A 239 -14.93 -3.27 20.78
C LEU A 239 -14.15 -4.49 21.29
N GLY A 240 -14.06 -5.56 20.48
CA GLY A 240 -13.31 -6.76 20.87
C GLY A 240 -11.83 -6.49 21.15
N LEU A 241 -11.21 -5.56 20.41
CA LEU A 241 -9.84 -5.14 20.67
C LEU A 241 -9.73 -4.41 22.01
N LEU A 242 -10.69 -3.54 22.34
CA LEU A 242 -10.71 -2.81 23.61
C LEU A 242 -10.80 -3.76 24.81
N ILE A 243 -11.71 -4.75 24.75
CA ILE A 243 -11.85 -5.77 25.81
C ILE A 243 -10.55 -6.59 25.93
N TRP A 244 -9.92 -6.97 24.82
CA TRP A 244 -8.63 -7.65 24.83
C TRP A 244 -7.55 -6.82 25.54
N CYS A 245 -7.49 -5.50 25.29
CA CYS A 245 -6.55 -4.60 25.96
C CYS A 245 -6.76 -4.60 27.48
N PHE A 246 -8.00 -4.54 27.96
CA PHE A 246 -8.31 -4.61 29.39
C PHE A 246 -7.81 -5.92 30.03
N GLY A 247 -7.93 -7.04 29.30
CA GLY A 247 -7.34 -8.33 29.71
C GLY A 247 -5.83 -8.27 29.83
N GLN A 248 -5.13 -7.69 28.83
CA GLN A 248 -3.68 -7.53 28.89
C GLN A 248 -3.23 -6.64 30.07
N MET A 249 -4.05 -5.66 30.45
CA MET A 249 -3.80 -4.78 31.59
C MET A 249 -4.28 -5.35 32.94
N LYS A 250 -4.79 -6.60 32.98
CA LYS A 250 -5.28 -7.29 34.18
C LYS A 250 -6.42 -6.56 34.92
N LEU A 251 -7.30 -5.89 34.17
CA LEU A 251 -8.43 -5.09 34.72
C LEU A 251 -9.65 -5.98 35.02
N TRP A 252 -9.47 -6.95 35.92
CA TRP A 252 -10.46 -7.99 36.22
C TRP A 252 -11.83 -7.43 36.60
N SER A 253 -11.87 -6.47 37.52
CA SER A 253 -13.13 -5.90 38.00
C SER A 253 -13.90 -5.15 36.91
N ALA A 254 -13.20 -4.48 35.99
CA ALA A 254 -13.84 -3.86 34.83
C ALA A 254 -14.41 -4.93 33.88
N LEU A 255 -13.64 -5.99 33.60
CA LEU A 255 -14.07 -7.09 32.74
C LEU A 255 -15.29 -7.83 33.29
N GLU A 256 -15.35 -8.08 34.60
CA GLU A 256 -16.49 -8.72 35.25
C GLU A 256 -17.78 -7.90 35.06
N LYS A 257 -17.71 -6.57 35.25
CA LYS A 257 -18.84 -5.67 35.01
C LYS A 257 -19.25 -5.62 33.54
N ILE A 258 -18.27 -5.54 32.63
CA ILE A 258 -18.52 -5.56 31.17
C ILE A 258 -19.23 -6.86 30.77
N ASN A 259 -18.78 -8.01 31.29
CA ASN A 259 -19.37 -9.31 31.00
C ASN A 259 -20.86 -9.35 31.36
N GLY A 260 -21.25 -8.75 32.50
CA GLY A 260 -22.64 -8.66 32.95
C GLY A 260 -23.58 -7.89 32.01
N GLN A 261 -23.05 -7.06 31.11
CA GLN A 261 -23.84 -6.28 30.14
C GLN A 261 -23.55 -6.62 28.66
N LEU A 262 -22.62 -7.55 28.40
CA LEU A 262 -22.09 -7.76 27.05
C LEU A 262 -23.13 -8.32 26.07
N GLU A 263 -24.00 -9.22 26.52
CA GLU A 263 -25.06 -9.79 25.69
C GLU A 263 -26.01 -8.72 25.16
N GLN A 264 -26.41 -7.79 26.04
CA GLN A 264 -27.27 -6.67 25.68
C GLN A 264 -26.57 -5.75 24.65
N VAL A 265 -25.32 -5.39 24.89
CA VAL A 265 -24.53 -4.57 23.96
C VAL A 265 -24.41 -5.24 22.59
N VAL A 266 -24.15 -6.55 22.54
CA VAL A 266 -24.06 -7.30 21.29
C VAL A 266 -25.40 -7.30 20.55
N TYR A 267 -26.51 -7.53 21.26
CA TYR A 267 -27.85 -7.48 20.69
C TYR A 267 -28.15 -6.10 20.06
N GLU A 268 -27.92 -5.02 20.81
CA GLU A 268 -28.15 -3.63 20.35
C GLU A 268 -27.32 -3.28 19.11
N ARG A 269 -26.08 -3.80 19.01
CA ARG A 269 -25.22 -3.61 17.83
C ARG A 269 -25.78 -4.32 16.59
N VAL A 270 -26.31 -5.53 16.75
CA VAL A 270 -26.91 -6.28 15.63
C VAL A 270 -28.18 -5.57 15.13
N VAL A 271 -29.03 -5.10 16.04
CA VAL A 271 -30.25 -4.36 15.70
C VAL A 271 -29.90 -3.06 14.96
N SER A 272 -28.98 -2.26 15.51
CA SER A 272 -28.55 -0.99 14.91
C SER A 272 -27.94 -1.17 13.52
N ARG A 273 -27.17 -2.25 13.30
CA ARG A 273 -26.63 -2.57 11.97
C ARG A 273 -27.72 -2.94 10.98
N LYS A 274 -28.68 -3.78 11.37
CA LYS A 274 -29.80 -4.16 10.49
C LYS A 274 -30.62 -2.94 10.07
N ALA A 275 -30.85 -1.99 10.97
CA ALA A 275 -31.56 -0.74 10.66
C ALA A 275 -30.81 0.18 9.68
N LYS A 276 -29.47 0.17 9.69
CA LYS A 276 -28.63 0.98 8.78
C LYS A 276 -28.61 0.46 7.34
N TYR A 277 -28.91 -0.81 7.13
CA TYR A 277 -28.85 -1.49 5.83
C TYR A 277 -30.22 -1.97 5.32
N ALA A 278 -31.31 -1.56 5.98
CA ALA A 278 -32.68 -1.71 5.53
C ALA A 278 -33.15 -0.44 4.83
#